data_AF-A0A2R8AWV6-F1
#
_entry.id   AF-A0A2R8AWV6-F1
#
_cell.length_a   1.000
_cell.length_b   1.000
_cell.length_c   1.000
_cell.angle_alpha   90.00
_cell.angle_beta   90.00
_cell.angle_gamma   90.00
#
_symmetry.space_group_name_H-M   'P 1'
#
loop_
_entity.id
_entity.type
_entity.pdbx_description
1 polymer ?
#
loop_
_entity_poly.entity_id
_entity_poly.type
_entity_poly.pdbx_seq_one_letter_code
_entity_poly.pdbx_strand_id
1 'polypeptide(L)' 'MSDLVAFLLSPQGIALYIGFWICKILFGAWALRKIVLMLPDRIQGRIAARFGFLGLGGPNDWMR' A
#
# COMPACT_ATOMS: atom_id res chain seq x y z
N MET A 1 11.06 -13.35 28.83
CA MET A 1 11.70 -12.58 27.73
C MET A 1 12.16 -13.50 26.60
N SER A 2 12.69 -14.70 26.91
CA SER A 2 13.09 -15.75 25.96
C SER A 2 11.94 -16.33 25.13
N ASP A 3 10.76 -16.53 25.71
CA ASP A 3 9.64 -17.22 25.04
C ASP A 3 9.03 -16.40 23.90
N LEU A 4 9.03 -15.08 24.05
CA LEU A 4 8.50 -14.16 23.04
C LEU A 4 9.42 -14.09 21.81
N VAL A 5 10.73 -14.13 22.04
CA VAL A 5 11.74 -14.20 20.96
C VAL A 5 11.69 -15.56 20.26
N ALA A 6 11.55 -16.66 21.00
CA ALA A 6 11.38 -17.99 20.43
C ALA A 6 10.10 -18.09 19.58
N PHE A 7 9.01 -17.46 20.03
CA PHE A 7 7.77 -17.37 19.27
C PHE A 7 7.91 -16.48 18.01
N LEU A 8 8.55 -15.31 18.11
CA LEU A 8 8.80 -14.41 16.98
C LEU A 8 9.63 -15.08 15.87
N LEU A 9 10.61 -15.90 16.26
CA LEU A 9 11.47 -16.64 15.33
C LEU A 9 10.86 -17.98 14.87
N SER A 10 9.73 -18.40 15.46
CA SER A 10 9.00 -19.57 15.00
C SER A 10 8.38 -19.34 13.62
N PRO A 11 8.12 -20.41 12.84
CA PRO A 11 7.45 -20.29 11.54
C PRO A 11 6.09 -19.57 11.63
N GLN A 12 5.36 -19.77 12.72
CA GLN A 12 4.05 -19.14 12.97
C GLN A 12 4.19 -17.64 13.26
N GLY A 13 5.17 -17.26 14.09
CA GLY A 13 5.47 -15.85 14.39
C GLY A 13 5.89 -15.07 13.14
N ILE A 14 6.74 -15.68 12.31
CA ILE A 14 7.16 -15.09 11.02
C ILE A 14 5.96 -14.96 10.08
N ALA A 15 5.10 -15.98 9.96
CA ALA A 15 3.90 -15.92 9.12
C ALA A 15 2.93 -14.81 9.56
N LEU A 16 2.71 -14.66 10.87
CA LEU A 16 1.89 -13.58 11.43
C LEU A 16 2.52 -12.20 11.18
N TYR A 17 3.84 -12.09 11.32
CA TYR A 17 4.56 -10.85 11.06
C TYR A 17 4.47 -10.43 9.59
N ILE A 18 4.70 -11.37 8.67
CA ILE A 18 4.55 -11.14 7.23
C ILE A 18 3.10 -10.80 6.90
N GLY A 19 2.13 -11.55 7.45
CA GLY A 19 0.71 -11.29 7.28
C GLY A 19 0.31 -9.89 7.74
N PHE A 20 0.77 -9.47 8.91
CA PHE A 20 0.58 -8.11 9.42
C PHE A 20 1.09 -7.05 8.43
N TRP A 21 2.29 -7.22 7.88
CA TRP A 21 2.85 -6.30 6.90
C TRP A 21 2.07 -6.27 5.59
N ILE A 22 1.67 -7.43 5.08
CA ILE A 22 0.83 -7.53 3.87
C ILE A 22 -0.49 -6.80 4.11
N CYS A 23 -1.19 -7.08 5.22
CA CYS A 23 -2.42 -6.39 5.58
C CYS A 23 -2.23 -4.88 5.71
N LYS A 24 -1.13 -4.44 6.33
CA LYS A 24 -0.79 -3.02 6.48
C LYS A 24 -0.58 -2.34 5.12
N ILE A 25 0.14 -2.98 4.20
CA ILE A 25 0.39 -2.44 2.86
C ILE A 25 -0.90 -2.38 2.06
N LEU A 26 -1.70 -3.46 2.06
CA LEU A 26 -2.99 -3.51 1.37
C LEU A 26 -3.96 -2.45 1.89
N PHE A 27 -4.07 -2.33 3.21
CA PHE A 27 -4.90 -1.32 3.84
C PHE A 27 -4.39 0.09 3.55
N GLY A 28 -3.08 0.31 3.60
CA GLY A 28 -2.45 1.58 3.24
C GLY A 28 -2.71 1.97 1.78
N ALA A 29 -2.59 1.03 0.85
CA ALA A 29 -2.90 1.25 -0.56
C ALA A 29 -4.39 1.55 -0.78
N TRP A 30 -5.28 0.84 -0.10
CA TRP A 30 -6.72 1.09 -0.14
C TRP A 30 -7.07 2.48 0.40
N ALA A 31 -6.52 2.85 1.56
CA ALA A 31 -6.73 4.15 2.18
C ALA A 31 -6.19 5.28 1.31
N LEU A 32 -4.98 5.12 0.74
CA LEU A 32 -4.39 6.09 -0.18
C LEU A 32 -5.26 6.28 -1.42
N ARG A 33 -5.79 5.19 -2.00
CA ARG A 33 -6.74 5.27 -3.12
C ARG A 33 -7.99 6.06 -2.74
N LYS A 34 -8.56 5.81 -1.57
CA LYS A 34 -9.75 6.54 -1.09
C LYS A 34 -9.47 8.03 -0.89
N ILE A 35 -8.31 8.36 -0.30
CA ILE A 35 -7.88 9.75 -0.12
C ILE A 35 -7.73 10.44 -1.48
N VAL A 36 -7.03 9.82 -2.43
CA VAL A 36 -6.84 10.39 -3.78
C VAL A 36 -8.17 10.68 -4.47
N LEU A 37 -9.17 9.78 -4.34
CA LEU A 37 -10.51 9.99 -4.91
C LEU A 37 -11.28 11.14 -4.24
N MET A 38 -10.96 11.48 -3.00
CA MET A 38 -11.55 12.63 -2.29
C MET A 38 -10.84 13.96 -2.61
N LEU A 39 -9.67 13.92 -3.24
CA LEU A 39 -8.93 15.13 -3.58
C LEU A 39 -9.55 15.84 -4.80
N PRO A 40 -9.48 17.18 -4.88
CA PRO A 40 -9.89 17.95 -6.05
C PRO A 40 -9.16 17.52 -7.33
N ASP A 41 -9.84 17.58 -8.48
CA ASP A 41 -9.34 17.11 -9.79
C ASP A 41 -7.97 17.69 -10.17
N ARG A 42 -7.71 18.95 -9.79
CA ARG A 42 -6.41 19.61 -10.03
C ARG A 42 -5.25 18.90 -9.34
N ILE A 43 -5.49 18.27 -8.18
CA ILE A 43 -4.47 17.56 -7.43
C ILE A 43 -4.37 16.11 -7.92
N GLN A 44 -5.50 15.48 -8.29
CA GLN A 44 -5.49 14.16 -8.94
C GLN A 44 -4.64 14.16 -10.21
N GLY A 45 -4.78 15.19 -11.06
CA GLY A 45 -3.97 15.34 -12.27
C GLY A 45 -2.47 15.51 -12.00
N ARG A 46 -2.08 16.24 -10.94
CA ARG A 46 -0.65 16.37 -10.54
C ARG A 46 -0.07 15.07 -9.99
N ILE A 47 -0.89 14.31 -9.27
CA ILE A 47 -0.54 12.99 -8.74
C ILE A 47 -0.35 12.01 -9.91
N ALA A 48 -1.32 11.94 -10.83
CA ALA A 48 -1.23 11.11 -12.03
C ALA A 48 -0.02 11.47 -12.91
N ALA A 49 0.27 12.76 -13.10
CA ALA A 49 1.45 13.20 -13.85
C ALA A 49 2.78 12.79 -13.19
N ARG A 50 2.86 12.84 -11.85
CA ARG A 50 4.06 12.40 -11.11
C ARG A 50 4.23 10.88 -11.12
N PHE A 51 3.15 10.12 -11.00
CA PHE A 51 3.19 8.66 -11.09
C PHE A 51 3.45 8.17 -12.52
N GLY A 52 2.92 8.88 -13.53
CA GLY A 52 3.22 8.65 -14.95
C GLY A 52 4.67 8.94 -15.30
N PHE A 53 5.27 10.00 -14.74
CA PHE A 53 6.71 10.29 -14.88
C PHE A 53 7.60 9.20 -14.28
N LEU A 54 7.15 8.56 -13.19
CA LEU A 54 7.84 7.42 -12.57
C LEU A 54 7.61 6.09 -13.32
N GLY A 55 6.85 6.08 -14.43
CA GLY A 55 6.53 4.86 -15.19
C GLY A 55 5.56 3.92 -14.50
N LEU A 56 4.89 4.36 -13.42
CA LEU A 56 4.00 3.56 -12.58
C LEU A 56 2.51 3.82 -12.84
N GLY A 57 2.17 4.67 -13.83
CA GLY A 57 0.80 4.98 -14.22
C GLY A 57 0.68 5.17 -15.72
N GLY A 58 0.12 4.18 -16.40
CA GLY A 58 -0.28 4.30 -17.80
C GLY A 58 -1.45 5.28 -17.95
N PRO A 59 -1.44 6.18 -18.94
CA PRO A 59 -2.53 7.13 -19.19
C PRO A 59 -3.92 6.52 -19.44
N ASN A 60 -4.02 5.18 -19.52
CA ASN A 60 -5.16 4.47 -20.08
C ASN A 60 -5.99 3.71 -19.03
N ASP A 61 -5.58 3.68 -17.75
CA ASP A 61 -6.15 2.77 -16.75
C ASP A 61 -7.34 3.34 -15.97
N TRP A 62 -7.64 4.64 -16.10
CA TRP A 62 -8.68 5.34 -15.31
C TRP A 62 -9.98 5.62 -16.06
N MET A 63 -10.05 5.27 -17.35
CA MET A 63 -11.19 5.52 -18.25
C MET A 63 -11.87 4.25 -18.77
N ARG A 64 -11.88 3.17 -17.98
CA ARG A 64 -12.80 2.03 -18.13
C ARG A 64 -13.64 1.83 -16.89
#